data_AF-A0A087M0Q1-F1
#
_entry.id   AF-A0A087M0Q1-F1
#
_cell.length_a   1.000
_cell.length_b   1.000
_cell.length_c   1.000
_cell.angle_alpha   90.00
_cell.angle_beta   90.00
_cell.angle_gamma   90.00
#
_symmetry.space_group_name_H-M   'P 1'
#
loop_
_entity.id
_entity.type
_entity.pdbx_description
1 polymer ?
#
loop_
_entity_poly.entity_id
_entity_poly.type
_entity_poly.pdbx_seq_one_letter_code
_entity_poly.pdbx_strand_id
1 'polypeptide(L)' 'MNKIVLEHYPLEKLPEDIQKAVGSAGSVTLTIETERPVPLDRDKLVAELRALKLGMLPDKGLSLEEATRQVRQVRDEWED' A
#
# COMPACT_ATOMS: atom_id res chain seq x y z
N MET A 1 -1.83 -12.89 1.24
CA MET A 1 -2.85 -13.78 0.63
C MET A 1 -4.18 -13.32 1.18
N ASN A 2 -4.74 -12.25 0.63
CA ASN A 2 -6.00 -11.70 1.10
C ASN A 2 -7.02 -12.02 0.00
N LYS A 3 -7.95 -12.93 0.29
CA LYS A 3 -9.04 -13.29 -0.60
C LYS A 3 -10.32 -12.74 0.00
N ILE A 4 -11.03 -11.91 -0.77
CA ILE A 4 -12.35 -11.40 -0.41
C ILE A 4 -13.34 -12.04 -1.38
N VAL A 5 -14.29 -12.79 -0.83
CA VAL A 5 -15.42 -13.35 -1.57
C VAL A 5 -16.65 -12.59 -1.15
N LEU A 6 -17.31 -11.93 -2.10
CA LEU A 6 -18.58 -11.25 -1.86
C LEU A 6 -19.67 -11.93 -2.67
N GLU A 7 -20.56 -12.61 -1.96
CA GLU A 7 -21.72 -13.27 -2.54
C GLU A 7 -22.84 -12.24 -2.79
N HIS A 8 -23.62 -12.47 -3.84
CA HIS A 8 -24.78 -11.64 -4.20
C HIS A 8 -24.47 -10.15 -4.43
N TYR A 9 -23.37 -9.86 -5.13
CA TYR A 9 -23.07 -8.47 -5.48
C TYR A 9 -24.06 -7.94 -6.54
N PRO A 10 -24.64 -6.74 -6.33
CA PRO A 10 -25.58 -6.15 -7.29
C PRO A 10 -24.88 -5.79 -8.60
N LEU A 11 -25.50 -6.16 -9.73
CA LEU A 11 -24.99 -5.91 -11.08
C LEU A 11 -24.71 -4.42 -11.35
N GLU A 12 -25.54 -3.54 -10.82
CA GLU A 12 -25.46 -2.08 -11.03
C GLU A 12 -24.14 -1.48 -10.56
N LYS A 13 -23.43 -2.16 -9.65
CA LYS A 13 -22.14 -1.70 -9.11
C LYS A 13 -20.93 -2.32 -9.81
N LEU A 14 -21.13 -3.21 -10.80
CA LEU A 14 -20.03 -3.75 -11.60
C LEU A 14 -19.56 -2.74 -12.66
N PRO A 15 -18.29 -2.75 -13.07
CA PRO A 15 -17.85 -2.01 -14.25
C PRO A 15 -18.57 -2.46 -15.53
N GLU A 16 -18.88 -1.53 -16.43
CA GLU A 16 -19.67 -1.79 -17.65
C GLU A 16 -19.10 -2.91 -18.54
N ASP A 17 -17.77 -3.04 -18.60
CA ASP A 17 -17.08 -4.07 -19.38
C ASP A 17 -17.39 -5.48 -18.88
N ILE A 18 -17.50 -5.63 -17.56
CA ILE A 18 -17.84 -6.90 -16.90
C ILE A 18 -19.36 -7.14 -16.96
N GLN A 19 -20.17 -6.09 -16.82
CA GLN A 19 -21.63 -6.20 -16.97
C GLN A 19 -22.02 -6.76 -18.34
N LYS A 20 -21.38 -6.29 -19.42
CA LYS A 20 -21.63 -6.80 -20.78
C LYS A 20 -21.23 -8.27 -20.95
N ALA A 21 -20.16 -8.71 -20.28
CA ALA A 21 -19.69 -10.09 -20.34
C ALA A 21 -20.56 -11.06 -19.52
N VAL A 22 -21.18 -10.59 -18.43
CA VAL A 22 -22.04 -11.41 -17.55
C VAL A 22 -23.50 -11.44 -18.03
N GLY A 23 -23.96 -10.41 -18.76
CA GLY A 23 -25.33 -10.33 -19.25
C GLY A 23 -26.36 -10.05 -18.15
N SER A 24 -27.59 -10.56 -18.31
CA SER A 24 -28.75 -10.25 -17.45
C SER A 24 -28.91 -11.17 -16.23
N ALA A 25 -27.82 -11.58 -15.58
CA ALA A 25 -27.88 -12.49 -14.43
C ALA A 25 -28.11 -11.72 -13.12
N GLY A 26 -29.26 -11.94 -12.45
CA GLY A 26 -29.69 -11.15 -11.29
C GLY A 26 -28.76 -11.11 -10.06
N SER A 27 -27.80 -12.04 -9.93
CA SER A 27 -26.78 -12.01 -8.88
C SER A 27 -25.48 -12.66 -9.33
N VAL A 28 -24.35 -12.04 -9.00
CA VAL A 28 -23.01 -12.48 -9.45
C VAL A 28 -22.11 -12.66 -8.23
N THR A 29 -21.26 -13.68 -8.27
CA THR A 29 -20.20 -13.91 -7.27
C THR A 29 -18.93 -13.20 -7.72
N LEU A 30 -18.49 -12.18 -6.97
CA LEU A 30 -17.24 -11.48 -7.22
C LEU A 30 -16.10 -12.12 -6.43
N THR A 31 -15.06 -12.55 -7.14
CA THR A 31 -13.79 -12.97 -6.53
C THR A 31 -12.72 -11.94 -6.89
N ILE A 32 -12.24 -11.20 -5.90
CA ILE A 32 -11.15 -10.24 -6.09
C ILE A 32 -9.85 -10.90 -5.62
N GLU A 33 -8.98 -11.21 -6.57
CA GLU A 33 -7.63 -11.69 -6.30
C GLU A 33 -6.66 -10.51 -6.48
N THR A 34 -6.08 -10.05 -5.38
CA THR A 34 -4.96 -9.12 -5.44
C THR A 34 -3.69 -9.93 -5.58
N GLU A 35 -3.08 -9.87 -6.77
CA GLU A 35 -1.75 -10.41 -6.98
C GLU A 35 -0.81 -9.72 -5.98
N ARG A 36 0.03 -10.51 -5.28
CA ARG A 36 1.06 -9.90 -4.44
C ARG A 36 1.89 -9.02 -5.37
N PRO A 37 2.16 -7.75 -5.03
CA PRO A 37 3.13 -6.98 -5.78
C PRO A 37 4.39 -7.84 -5.84
N VAL A 38 4.85 -8.14 -7.06
CA VAL A 38 6.09 -8.89 -7.27
C VAL A 38 7.13 -8.21 -6.39
N PRO A 39 7.86 -8.96 -5.54
CA PRO A 39 8.85 -8.33 -4.67
C PRO A 39 9.77 -7.51 -5.56
N LEU A 40 9.77 -6.19 -5.32
CA LEU A 40 10.60 -5.26 -6.06
C LEU A 40 12.03 -5.76 -5.96
N ASP A 41 12.68 -5.89 -7.12
CA ASP A 41 14.10 -6.16 -7.18
C ASP A 41 14.83 -5.15 -6.29
N ARG A 42 15.78 -5.63 -5.48
CA ARG A 42 16.41 -4.84 -4.41
C ARG A 42 16.98 -3.54 -4.97
N ASP A 43 17.60 -3.62 -6.15
CA ASP A 43 18.25 -2.47 -6.78
C ASP A 43 17.22 -1.44 -7.26
N LYS A 44 16.07 -1.90 -7.79
CA LYS A 44 14.96 -1.02 -8.16
C LYS A 44 14.34 -0.35 -6.94
N LEU A 45 14.12 -1.10 -5.85
CA LEU A 45 13.60 -0.56 -4.60
C LEU A 45 14.53 0.52 -4.01
N VAL A 46 15.85 0.27 -4.00
CA VAL A 46 16.84 1.25 -3.53
C VAL A 46 16.84 2.50 -4.39
N ALA A 47 16.72 2.35 -5.72
CA ALA A 47 16.64 3.49 -6.64
C ALA A 47 15.39 4.35 -6.39
N GLU A 48 14.22 3.73 -6.21
CA GLU A 48 12.97 4.44 -5.89
C GLU A 48 13.04 5.17 -4.55
N LEU A 49 13.55 4.52 -3.51
CA LEU A 49 13.70 5.14 -2.19
C LEU A 49 14.63 6.36 -2.22
N ARG A 50 15.72 6.29 -3.00
CA ARG A 50 16.62 7.43 -3.20
C ARG A 50 15.95 8.57 -3.95
N ALA A 51 15.18 8.26 -5.00
CA ALA A 51 14.43 9.26 -5.75
C ALA A 51 13.38 9.96 -4.86
N LEU A 52 12.64 9.19 -4.05
CA LEU A 52 11.70 9.72 -3.07
C LEU A 52 12.40 10.60 -2.04
N LYS A 53 13.57 10.18 -1.53
CA LYS A 53 14.34 10.97 -0.57
C LYS A 53 14.84 12.28 -1.17
N LEU A 54 15.22 12.31 -2.45
CA LEU A 54 15.67 13.52 -3.14
C LEU A 54 14.50 14.49 -3.42
N GLY A 55 13.31 13.96 -3.67
CA GLY A 55 12.08 14.74 -3.85
C GLY A 55 11.45 15.27 -2.54
N MET A 56 11.95 14.84 -1.38
CA MET A 56 11.50 15.38 -0.10
C MET A 56 12.10 16.78 0.12
N LEU A 57 11.24 17.73 0.49
CA LEU A 57 11.66 19.06 0.93
C LEU A 57 12.60 18.93 2.16
N PRO A 58 13.65 19.76 2.27
CA PRO A 58 14.61 19.71 3.37
C PRO A 58 13.93 19.82 4.75
N ASP A 59 12.81 20.53 4.84
CA ASP A 59 12.04 20.73 6.08
C ASP A 59 11.22 19.50 6.52
N LYS A 60 11.14 18.45 5.70
CA LYS A 60 10.48 17.18 6.06
C LYS A 60 11.47 16.12 6.57
N GLY A 61 12.77 16.37 6.47
CA GLY A 61 13.80 15.52 7.06
C GLY A 61 14.07 15.92 8.51
N LEU A 62 14.32 14.93 9.38
CA LEU A 62 14.91 15.21 10.69
C LEU A 62 16.35 15.70 10.50
N SER A 63 16.69 16.79 11.19
CA SER A 63 18.09 17.19 11.34
C SER A 63 18.86 16.15 12.16
N LEU A 64 20.18 16.17 12.03
CA LEU A 64 21.06 15.29 12.79
C LEU A 64 20.87 15.48 14.31
N GLU A 65 20.64 16.73 14.73
CA GLU A 65 20.43 17.08 16.13
C GLU A 65 19.11 16.51 16.66
N GLU A 66 18.02 16.66 15.90
CA GLU A 66 16.71 16.11 16.27
C GLU A 66 16.72 14.58 16.30
N ALA A 67 17.37 13.94 15.32
CA ALA A 67 17.55 12.50 15.30
C ALA A 67 18.34 12.01 16.52
N THR A 68 19.43 12.72 16.86
CA THR A 68 20.26 12.38 18.04
C THR A 68 19.48 12.56 19.34
N ARG A 69 18.69 13.63 19.46
CA ARG A 69 17.82 13.88 20.62
C ARG A 69 16.78 12.78 20.78
N GLN A 70 16.12 12.36 19.69
CA GLN A 70 15.11 11.30 19.71
C GLN A 70 15.73 9.96 20.15
N VAL A 71 16.91 9.62 19.63
CA VAL A 71 17.63 8.40 20.05
C VAL A 71 17.98 8.43 21.53
N ARG A 72 18.45 9.57 22.06
CA ARG A 72 18.75 9.71 23.49
C ARG A 72 17.50 9.56 24.34
N GLN A 73 16.41 10.22 23.97
CA GLN A 73 15.14 10.11 24.68
C GLN A 73 14.68 8.65 24.77
N VAL A 74 14.67 7.94 23.63
CA VAL A 74 14.27 6.52 23.61
C VAL A 74 15.23 5.67 24.43
N ARG A 75 16.54 5.95 24.42
CA ARG A 75 17.48 5.21 25.28
C ARG A 75 17.18 5.45 26.76
N ASP A 76 17.00 6.71 27.16
CA ASP A 76 16.81 7.09 28.55
C ASP A 76 15.48 6.52 29.09
N GLU A 77 14.43 6.44 28.27
CA GLU A 77 13.16 5.75 28.59
C GLU A 77 13.29 4.24 28.85
N TRP A 78 14.41 3.61 28.46
CA TRP A 78 14.67 2.18 28.68
C TRP A 78 15.65 1.91 29.82
N GLU A 79 16.34 2.93 30.32
CA GLU A 79 17.25 2.81 31.46
C GLU A 79 16.54 3.04 32.82
N ASP A 80 15.31 3.56 32.81
CA ASP A 80 14.38 3.65 33.94
C ASP A 80 13.46 2.40 34.05
#